data_AF-A0A3D2QE09-F1
#
_entry.id   AF-A0A3D2QE09-F1
#
_cell.length_a   1.000
_cell.length_b   1.000
_cell.length_c   1.000
_cell.angle_alpha   90.00
_cell.angle_beta   90.00
_cell.angle_gamma   90.00
#
_symmetry.space_group_name_H-M   'P 1'
#
loop_
_entity.id
_entity.type
_entity.pdbx_description
1 polymer ?
#
loop_
_entity_poly.entity_id
_entity_poly.type
_entity_poly.pdbx_seq_one_letter_code
_entity_poly.pdbx_strand_id
1 'polypeptide(L)'
;MTKAIMVQGTMSNAGKSLVTAGLCRIFHQDGYKVAPFKSQNMALNSFITAKGAEMGRAQVVQAEAAGIEPDVRMNPILLKPTSDSGSQVIVNGKAIGTMPAAEYYKYKKNLVPDILEAFRSLSAENDVIVIEGAGSPAEINLKDQDIVNMGMARMAKAPVLLVADIDRGGVFASIYGTLLLLEPEERAMVKGVIINKFRG
;
A
#
# COMPACT_ATOMS: atom_id res chain seq x y z
N MET A 1 -5.86 13.12 16.84
CA MET A 1 -4.90 13.15 15.71
C MET A 1 -4.72 11.71 15.26
N THR A 2 -5.08 11.40 14.02
CA THR A 2 -5.08 10.03 13.47
C THR A 2 -3.70 9.41 13.53
N LYS A 3 -3.63 8.13 13.90
CA LYS A 3 -2.41 7.33 13.84
C LYS A 3 -2.33 6.63 12.49
N ALA A 4 -1.12 6.45 11.99
CA ALA A 4 -0.87 5.67 10.78
C ALA A 4 0.21 4.63 11.07
N ILE A 5 0.10 3.47 10.44
CA ILE A 5 1.15 2.46 10.42
C ILE A 5 1.23 1.88 9.01
N MET A 6 2.44 1.68 8.50
CA MET A 6 2.64 1.17 7.15
C MET A 6 3.26 -0.21 7.17
N VAL A 7 2.71 -1.12 6.37
CA VAL A 7 3.21 -2.48 6.15
C VAL A 7 3.89 -2.52 4.78
N GLN A 8 5.21 -2.60 4.79
CA GLN A 8 6.01 -2.85 3.59
C GLN A 8 6.51 -4.30 3.60
N GLY A 9 7.17 -4.73 2.53
CA GLY A 9 7.69 -6.08 2.46
C GLY A 9 8.96 -6.13 1.65
N THR A 10 9.83 -7.10 1.94
CA THR A 10 11.10 -7.24 1.22
C THR A 10 10.93 -7.66 -0.23
N MET A 11 9.73 -8.12 -0.60
CA MET A 11 9.35 -8.54 -1.95
C MET A 11 7.82 -8.52 -2.14
N SER A 12 7.39 -8.66 -3.40
CA SER A 12 6.03 -9.05 -3.74
C SER A 12 5.67 -10.41 -3.13
N ASN A 13 4.43 -10.58 -2.69
CA ASN A 13 3.93 -11.81 -2.04
C ASN A 13 4.57 -12.18 -0.69
N ALA A 14 5.27 -11.25 -0.03
CA ALA A 14 5.77 -11.46 1.34
C ALA A 14 4.66 -11.61 2.42
N GLY A 15 3.41 -11.27 2.07
CA GLY A 15 2.26 -11.32 2.97
C GLY A 15 1.76 -9.97 3.48
N LYS A 16 2.23 -8.86 2.90
CA LYS A 16 1.82 -7.49 3.26
C LYS A 16 0.30 -7.32 3.38
N SER A 17 -0.46 -7.76 2.38
CA SER A 17 -1.91 -7.55 2.34
C SER A 17 -2.63 -8.30 3.46
N LEU A 18 -2.16 -9.50 3.83
CA LEU A 18 -2.71 -10.28 4.95
C LEU A 18 -2.35 -9.66 6.30
N VAL A 19 -1.10 -9.23 6.48
CA VAL A 19 -0.67 -8.52 7.70
C VAL A 19 -1.46 -7.22 7.86
N THR A 20 -1.66 -6.47 6.78
CA THR A 20 -2.47 -5.23 6.76
C THR A 20 -3.91 -5.53 7.20
N ALA A 21 -4.54 -6.57 6.64
CA ALA A 21 -5.89 -6.99 7.03
C ALA A 21 -5.95 -7.44 8.50
N GLY A 22 -4.94 -8.18 8.98
CA GLY A 22 -4.83 -8.60 10.37
C GLY A 22 -4.75 -7.41 11.34
N LEU A 23 -3.91 -6.41 11.02
CA LEU A 23 -3.83 -5.18 11.81
C LEU A 23 -5.15 -4.39 11.78
N CYS A 24 -5.82 -4.31 10.62
CA CYS A 24 -7.15 -3.69 10.52
C CYS A 24 -8.14 -4.37 11.47
N ARG A 25 -8.17 -5.71 11.47
CA ARG A 25 -9.06 -6.49 12.34
C ARG A 25 -8.74 -6.31 13.82
N ILE A 26 -7.47 -6.36 14.20
CA ILE A 26 -7.04 -6.18 15.60
C ILE A 26 -7.48 -4.80 16.09
N PHE A 27 -7.14 -3.72 15.39
CA PHE A 27 -7.50 -2.37 15.81
C PHE A 27 -9.02 -2.15 15.84
N HIS A 28 -9.76 -2.74 14.91
CA HIS A 28 -11.22 -2.70 14.94
C HIS A 28 -11.79 -3.42 16.18
N GLN A 29 -11.27 -4.60 16.52
CA GLN A 29 -11.66 -5.36 17.71
C GLN A 29 -11.29 -4.66 19.02
N ASP A 30 -10.21 -3.88 19.00
CA ASP A 30 -9.82 -3.00 20.11
C ASP A 30 -10.69 -1.73 20.21
N GLY A 31 -11.67 -1.56 19.31
CA GLY A 31 -12.66 -0.48 19.36
C GLY A 31 -12.29 0.80 18.61
N TYR A 32 -11.20 0.80 17.83
CA TYR A 32 -10.82 1.95 17.01
C TYR A 32 -11.63 2.03 15.71
N LYS A 33 -11.84 3.25 15.20
CA LYS A 33 -12.23 3.45 13.79
C LYS A 33 -11.00 3.29 12.90
N VAL A 34 -11.05 2.32 12.00
CA VAL A 34 -9.88 1.91 11.21
C VAL A 34 -10.22 1.93 9.74
N ALA A 35 -9.32 2.46 8.91
CA ALA A 35 -9.41 2.31 7.46
C ALA A 35 -8.09 1.80 6.87
N PRO A 36 -8.14 0.89 5.89
CA PRO A 36 -6.95 0.54 5.13
C PRO A 36 -6.64 1.61 4.07
N PHE A 37 -5.38 1.66 3.66
CA PHE A 37 -4.96 2.56 2.58
C PHE A 37 -3.83 1.96 1.75
N LYS A 38 -3.93 2.05 0.42
CA LYS A 38 -2.89 1.68 -0.53
C LYS A 38 -2.87 2.71 -1.64
N SER A 39 -1.91 3.63 -1.60
CA SER A 39 -1.84 4.78 -2.53
C SER A 39 -1.97 4.38 -4.00
N GLN A 40 -1.32 3.28 -4.39
CA GLN A 40 -1.45 2.69 -5.72
C GLN A 40 -1.56 1.16 -5.63
N ASN A 41 -2.58 0.62 -6.28
CA ASN A 41 -2.70 -0.81 -6.54
C ASN A 41 -2.54 -1.10 -8.04
N MET A 42 -2.09 -2.31 -8.38
CA MET A 42 -2.08 -2.84 -9.72
C MET A 42 -2.76 -4.21 -9.71
N ALA A 43 -3.93 -4.30 -10.34
CA ALA A 43 -4.73 -5.53 -10.35
C ALA A 43 -5.57 -5.61 -11.63
N LEU A 44 -5.61 -6.78 -12.26
CA LEU A 44 -6.49 -7.05 -13.42
C LEU A 44 -7.97 -7.09 -13.00
N ASN A 45 -8.24 -7.75 -11.88
CA ASN A 45 -9.59 -7.93 -11.35
C ASN A 45 -9.86 -6.88 -10.26
N SER A 46 -10.79 -5.97 -10.54
CA SER A 46 -11.31 -4.98 -9.59
C SER A 46 -12.61 -5.44 -8.93
N PHE A 47 -13.03 -4.70 -7.91
CA PHE A 47 -14.34 -4.76 -7.28
C PHE A 47 -15.11 -3.49 -7.64
N ILE A 48 -16.43 -3.62 -7.80
CA ILE A 48 -17.32 -2.48 -8.04
C ILE A 48 -18.00 -2.16 -6.71
N THR A 49 -17.72 -0.97 -6.18
CA THR A 49 -18.37 -0.47 -4.96
C THR A 49 -19.88 -0.29 -5.17
N ALA A 50 -20.65 -0.16 -4.08
CA ALA A 50 -22.09 0.13 -4.15
C ALA A 50 -22.43 1.41 -4.96
N LYS A 51 -21.46 2.33 -5.09
CA LYS A 51 -21.57 3.56 -5.88
C LYS A 51 -21.15 3.40 -7.35
N GLY A 52 -20.86 2.16 -7.80
CA GLY A 52 -20.45 1.87 -9.17
C GLY A 52 -18.97 2.17 -9.48
N ALA A 53 -18.18 2.54 -8.48
CA ALA A 53 -16.78 2.92 -8.66
C ALA A 53 -15.82 1.75 -8.47
N GLU A 54 -14.70 1.72 -9.20
CA GLU A 54 -13.75 0.60 -9.22
C GLU A 54 -12.68 0.69 -8.12
N MET A 55 -12.38 -0.43 -7.45
CA MET A 55 -11.31 -0.53 -6.45
C MET A 55 -10.61 -1.90 -6.42
N GLY A 56 -9.43 -1.98 -5.79
CA GLY A 56 -8.65 -3.21 -5.73
C GLY A 56 -9.21 -4.21 -4.71
N ARG A 57 -9.28 -5.50 -5.08
CA ARG A 57 -9.84 -6.56 -4.20
C ARG A 57 -9.09 -6.74 -2.88
N ALA A 58 -7.77 -6.51 -2.85
CA ALA A 58 -7.00 -6.57 -1.62
C ALA A 58 -7.50 -5.55 -0.58
N GLN A 59 -7.84 -4.34 -1.03
CA GLN A 59 -8.37 -3.29 -0.15
C GLN A 59 -9.81 -3.57 0.28
N VAL A 60 -10.61 -4.26 -0.54
CA VAL A 60 -11.94 -4.75 -0.14
C VAL A 60 -11.83 -5.69 1.06
N VAL A 61 -10.97 -6.71 0.97
CA VAL A 61 -10.74 -7.64 2.09
C VAL A 61 -10.24 -6.91 3.34
N GLN A 62 -9.41 -5.88 3.16
CA GLN A 62 -8.94 -5.07 4.29
C GLN A 62 -10.05 -4.20 4.89
N ALA A 63 -10.97 -3.66 4.08
CA ALA A 63 -12.12 -2.89 4.54
C ALA A 63 -13.06 -3.77 5.37
N GLU A 64 -13.34 -4.99 4.87
CA GLU A 64 -14.09 -6.02 5.61
C GLU A 64 -13.42 -6.37 6.94
N ALA A 65 -12.08 -6.50 6.95
CA ALA A 65 -11.31 -6.74 8.16
C ALA A 65 -11.43 -5.57 9.16
N ALA A 66 -11.49 -4.33 8.67
CA ALA A 66 -11.73 -3.12 9.47
C ALA A 66 -13.21 -2.91 9.85
N GLY A 67 -14.12 -3.75 9.38
CA GLY A 67 -15.56 -3.66 9.68
C GLY A 67 -16.26 -2.46 9.02
N ILE A 68 -15.77 -1.99 7.88
CA ILE A 68 -16.33 -0.85 7.13
C ILE A 68 -16.58 -1.21 5.67
N GLU A 69 -17.47 -0.45 5.03
CA GLU A 69 -17.77 -0.61 3.61
C GLU A 69 -16.57 -0.26 2.72
N PRO A 70 -16.36 -0.96 1.59
CA PRO A 70 -15.30 -0.64 0.65
C PRO A 70 -15.45 0.78 0.05
N ASP A 71 -14.39 1.58 0.13
CA ASP A 71 -14.33 2.96 -0.37
C ASP A 71 -13.12 3.12 -1.31
N VAL A 72 -13.33 3.73 -2.48
CA VAL A 72 -12.27 3.97 -3.47
C VAL A 72 -11.12 4.83 -2.93
N ARG A 73 -11.37 5.66 -1.90
CA ARG A 73 -10.32 6.43 -1.22
C ARG A 73 -9.27 5.52 -0.57
N MET A 74 -9.60 4.25 -0.30
CA MET A 74 -8.67 3.26 0.25
C MET A 74 -7.63 2.82 -0.79
N ASN A 75 -7.90 2.96 -2.09
CA ASN A 75 -6.89 2.87 -3.15
C ASN A 75 -7.11 3.94 -4.23
N PRO A 76 -6.67 5.18 -4.00
CA PRO A 76 -7.00 6.28 -4.90
C PRO A 76 -6.49 6.01 -6.33
N ILE A 77 -5.34 5.34 -6.48
CA ILE A 77 -4.82 4.96 -7.81
C ILE A 77 -4.94 3.45 -8.02
N LEU A 78 -5.61 3.05 -9.10
CA LEU A 78 -5.69 1.66 -9.56
C LEU A 78 -5.18 1.56 -11.00
N LEU A 79 -4.20 0.69 -11.21
CA LEU A 79 -3.69 0.32 -12.52
C LEU A 79 -4.26 -1.03 -12.93
N LYS A 80 -4.97 -1.07 -14.05
CA LYS A 80 -5.46 -2.31 -14.67
C LYS A 80 -4.61 -2.59 -15.90
N PRO A 81 -3.72 -3.59 -15.88
CA PRO A 81 -2.91 -3.93 -17.05
C PRO A 81 -3.80 -4.24 -18.26
N THR A 82 -3.52 -3.65 -19.42
CA THR A 82 -4.35 -3.80 -20.65
C THR A 82 -3.67 -4.59 -21.76
N SER A 83 -2.41 -5.00 -21.58
CA SER A 83 -1.57 -5.89 -22.42
C SER A 83 -0.13 -5.82 -21.87
N ASP A 84 0.88 -6.30 -22.61
CA ASP A 84 2.30 -6.26 -22.19
C ASP A 84 2.90 -4.85 -22.02
N SER A 85 2.26 -3.79 -22.52
CA SER A 85 2.90 -2.46 -22.65
C SER A 85 2.22 -1.31 -21.91
N GLY A 86 1.06 -1.50 -21.28
CA GLY A 86 0.32 -0.40 -20.65
C GLY A 86 -0.71 -0.81 -19.62
N SER A 87 -1.32 0.19 -18.99
CA SER A 87 -2.41 0.02 -18.03
C SER A 87 -3.47 1.09 -18.21
N GLN A 88 -4.73 0.70 -18.05
CA GLN A 88 -5.79 1.65 -17.76
C GLN A 88 -5.53 2.24 -16.36
N VAL A 89 -5.51 3.56 -16.29
CA VAL A 89 -5.29 4.34 -15.08
C VAL A 89 -6.62 4.80 -14.54
N ILE A 90 -6.92 4.40 -13.31
CA ILE A 90 -8.13 4.76 -12.59
C ILE A 90 -7.74 5.61 -11.38
N VAL A 91 -8.37 6.77 -11.24
CA VAL A 91 -8.16 7.73 -10.15
C VAL A 91 -9.48 7.91 -9.40
N ASN A 92 -9.48 7.64 -8.09
CA ASN A 92 -10.66 7.72 -7.22
C ASN A 92 -11.88 7.00 -7.82
N GLY A 93 -11.63 5.82 -8.39
CA GLY A 93 -12.65 4.95 -8.98
C GLY A 93 -13.12 5.34 -10.38
N LYS A 94 -12.51 6.36 -11.02
CA LYS A 94 -12.84 6.81 -12.39
C LYS A 94 -11.66 6.58 -13.33
N ALA A 95 -11.89 5.95 -14.47
CA ALA A 95 -10.88 5.80 -15.51
C ALA A 95 -10.52 7.17 -16.11
N ILE A 96 -9.24 7.52 -16.12
CA ILE A 96 -8.74 8.76 -16.72
C ILE A 96 -8.08 8.52 -18.09
N GLY A 97 -7.82 7.26 -18.45
CA GLY A 97 -7.26 6.86 -19.73
C GLY A 97 -6.44 5.58 -19.63
N THR A 98 -5.81 5.22 -20.74
CA THR A 98 -4.82 4.13 -20.81
C THR A 98 -3.47 4.72 -21.12
N MET A 99 -2.46 4.36 -20.34
CA MET A 99 -1.10 4.87 -20.50
C MET A 99 -0.12 3.71 -20.68
N PRO A 100 0.84 3.81 -21.61
CA PRO A 100 2.03 2.98 -21.62
C PRO A 100 2.79 3.10 -20.29
N ALA A 101 3.49 2.05 -19.87
CA ALA A 101 4.20 2.03 -18.58
C ALA A 101 5.19 3.20 -18.41
N ALA A 102 5.91 3.56 -19.48
CA ALA A 102 6.87 4.67 -19.47
C ALA A 102 6.19 6.05 -19.34
N GLU A 103 5.01 6.21 -19.92
CA GLU A 103 4.22 7.44 -19.80
C GLU A 103 3.66 7.56 -18.38
N TYR A 104 3.05 6.48 -17.87
CA TYR A 104 2.55 6.44 -16.51
C TYR A 104 3.66 6.75 -15.49
N TYR A 105 4.86 6.20 -15.69
CA TYR A 105 5.99 6.46 -14.81
C TYR A 105 6.34 7.95 -14.73
N LYS A 106 6.27 8.68 -15.85
CA LYS A 106 6.48 10.14 -15.87
C LYS A 106 5.29 10.90 -15.25
N TYR A 107 4.08 10.38 -15.42
CA TYR A 107 2.83 11.02 -15.01
C TYR A 107 2.50 10.86 -13.51
N LYS A 108 2.87 9.74 -12.88
CA LYS A 108 2.40 9.35 -11.53
C LYS A 108 2.62 10.39 -10.43
N LYS A 109 3.62 11.28 -10.53
CA LYS A 109 3.82 12.37 -9.56
C LYS A 109 2.69 13.39 -9.57
N ASN A 110 2.01 13.55 -10.70
CA ASN A 110 0.86 14.43 -10.84
C ASN A 110 -0.36 13.92 -10.05
N LEU A 111 -0.35 12.64 -9.64
CA LEU A 111 -1.39 11.99 -8.84
C LEU A 111 -1.15 12.09 -7.32
N VAL A 112 -0.03 12.67 -6.88
CA VAL A 112 0.25 12.89 -5.45
C VAL A 112 -0.84 13.72 -4.76
N PRO A 113 -1.38 14.80 -5.36
CA PRO A 113 -2.51 15.52 -4.78
C PRO A 113 -3.72 14.63 -4.50
N ASP A 114 -4.13 13.78 -5.46
CA ASP A 114 -5.24 12.84 -5.29
C ASP A 114 -4.98 11.82 -4.16
N ILE A 115 -3.74 11.31 -4.07
CA ILE A 115 -3.33 10.39 -3.00
C ILE A 115 -3.43 11.06 -1.63
N LEU A 116 -2.93 12.30 -1.52
CA LEU A 116 -2.94 13.05 -0.26
C LEU A 116 -4.35 13.45 0.15
N GLU A 117 -5.21 13.82 -0.79
CA GLU A 117 -6.61 14.15 -0.52
C GLU A 117 -7.38 12.92 0.00
N ALA A 118 -7.24 11.78 -0.67
CA ALA A 118 -7.84 10.51 -0.23
C ALA A 118 -7.33 10.10 1.16
N PHE A 119 -6.01 10.16 1.38
CA PHE A 119 -5.42 9.83 2.68
C PHE A 119 -5.89 10.76 3.79
N ARG A 120 -5.93 12.08 3.55
CA ARG A 120 -6.34 13.07 4.56
C ARG A 120 -7.82 12.97 4.91
N SER A 121 -8.68 12.76 3.91
CA SER A 121 -10.13 12.60 4.14
C SER A 121 -10.43 11.32 4.95
N LEU A 122 -9.83 10.18 4.58
CA LEU A 122 -9.93 8.97 5.40
C LEU A 122 -9.35 9.17 6.81
N SER A 123 -8.23 9.86 6.92
CA SER A 123 -7.62 10.14 8.23
C SER A 123 -8.54 10.98 9.10
N ALA A 124 -9.24 11.97 8.55
CA ALA A 124 -10.18 12.81 9.31
C ALA A 124 -11.37 12.03 9.89
N GLU A 125 -11.71 10.88 9.31
CA GLU A 125 -12.85 10.05 9.69
C GLU A 125 -12.48 8.86 10.60
N ASN A 126 -11.19 8.55 10.74
CA ASN A 126 -10.69 7.34 11.40
C ASN A 126 -9.62 7.64 12.46
N ASP A 127 -9.52 6.77 13.46
CA ASP A 127 -8.51 6.85 14.51
C ASP A 127 -7.17 6.27 14.04
N VAL A 128 -7.22 5.22 13.21
CA VAL A 128 -6.04 4.51 12.69
C VAL A 128 -6.16 4.27 11.18
N ILE A 129 -5.09 4.59 10.44
CA ILE A 129 -4.93 4.19 9.04
C ILE A 129 -3.84 3.12 8.93
N VAL A 130 -4.19 1.98 8.34
CA VAL A 130 -3.22 0.89 8.08
C VAL A 130 -2.85 0.92 6.60
N ILE A 131 -1.61 1.30 6.30
CA ILE A 131 -1.12 1.55 4.95
C ILE A 131 -0.42 0.30 4.40
N GLU A 132 -0.74 -0.15 3.19
CA GLU A 132 -0.06 -1.26 2.52
C GLU A 132 0.89 -0.75 1.43
N GLY A 133 2.20 -1.04 1.57
CA GLY A 133 3.20 -0.78 0.53
C GLY A 133 3.08 -1.70 -0.69
N ALA A 134 3.73 -1.37 -1.79
CA ALA A 134 3.73 -2.17 -3.02
C ALA A 134 5.15 -2.65 -3.36
N GLY A 135 5.31 -3.90 -3.80
CA GLY A 135 6.65 -4.43 -4.11
C GLY A 135 7.59 -4.37 -2.89
N SER A 136 8.85 -3.99 -3.15
CA SER A 136 9.87 -3.74 -2.13
C SER A 136 10.20 -2.25 -2.00
N PRO A 137 10.43 -1.72 -0.79
CA PRO A 137 10.91 -0.33 -0.64
C PRO A 137 12.34 -0.12 -1.13
N ALA A 138 13.07 -1.21 -1.43
CA ALA A 138 14.44 -1.18 -1.94
C ALA A 138 14.53 -1.26 -3.48
N GLU A 139 13.46 -0.91 -4.19
CA GLU A 139 13.48 -0.75 -5.65
C GLU A 139 14.17 0.56 -6.03
N ILE A 140 15.51 0.57 -5.95
CA ILE A 140 16.38 1.75 -6.14
C ILE A 140 16.10 2.51 -7.44
N ASN A 141 15.66 1.81 -8.48
CA ASN A 141 15.31 2.37 -9.78
C ASN A 141 14.02 3.21 -9.77
N LEU A 142 13.19 3.09 -8.73
CA LEU A 142 11.90 3.81 -8.61
C LEU A 142 11.91 4.88 -7.49
N LYS A 143 13.01 5.00 -6.75
CA LYS A 143 13.11 5.78 -5.51
C LYS A 143 12.70 7.24 -5.65
N ASP A 144 13.24 7.95 -6.63
CA ASP A 144 13.02 9.40 -6.84
C ASP A 144 11.55 9.76 -7.07
N GLN A 145 10.72 8.76 -7.36
CA GLN A 145 9.32 8.92 -7.69
C GLN A 145 8.44 7.95 -6.92
N ASP A 146 8.92 7.49 -5.76
CA ASP A 146 8.18 6.57 -4.92
C ASP A 146 6.95 7.26 -4.32
N ILE A 147 5.78 6.71 -4.62
CA ILE A 147 4.49 7.12 -4.05
C ILE A 147 3.81 5.96 -3.33
N VAL A 148 4.48 4.80 -3.23
CA VAL A 148 3.89 3.53 -2.79
C VAL A 148 4.58 2.92 -1.58
N ASN A 149 5.83 3.28 -1.30
CA ASN A 149 6.62 2.76 -0.18
C ASN A 149 7.11 3.89 0.74
N MET A 150 8.41 4.17 0.78
CA MET A 150 9.00 5.18 1.66
C MET A 150 8.53 6.59 1.35
N GLY A 151 8.24 6.89 0.09
CA GLY A 151 7.60 8.15 -0.27
C GLY A 151 6.23 8.31 0.38
N MET A 152 5.40 7.26 0.38
CA MET A 152 4.11 7.26 1.08
C MET A 152 4.28 7.30 2.60
N ALA A 153 5.23 6.54 3.15
CA ALA A 153 5.54 6.54 4.58
C ALA A 153 5.90 7.95 5.07
N ARG A 154 6.76 8.67 4.33
CA ARG A 154 7.15 10.07 4.60
C ARG A 154 5.94 11.00 4.51
N MET A 155 5.12 10.90 3.45
CA MET A 155 3.91 11.71 3.28
C MET A 155 2.90 11.54 4.43
N ALA A 156 2.70 10.30 4.88
CA ALA A 156 1.81 9.95 5.99
C ALA A 156 2.45 10.13 7.38
N LYS A 157 3.77 10.36 7.46
CA LYS A 157 4.56 10.30 8.69
C LYS A 157 4.36 8.98 9.46
N ALA A 158 4.23 7.87 8.72
CA ALA A 158 3.88 6.57 9.26
C ALA A 158 5.11 5.73 9.62
N PRO A 159 5.22 5.18 10.85
CA PRO A 159 6.19 4.12 11.13
C PRO A 159 5.93 2.90 10.25
N VAL A 160 7.01 2.19 9.88
CA VAL A 160 6.98 1.07 8.95
C VAL A 160 7.25 -0.25 9.67
N LEU A 161 6.42 -1.25 9.39
CA LEU A 161 6.71 -2.66 9.64
C LEU A 161 7.15 -3.31 8.32
N LEU A 162 8.29 -3.98 8.33
CA LEU A 162 8.82 -4.68 7.16
C LEU A 162 8.50 -6.18 7.24
N VAL A 163 7.73 -6.70 6.29
CA VAL A 163 7.37 -8.12 6.22
C VAL A 163 8.35 -8.88 5.32
N ALA A 164 8.91 -9.98 5.82
CA ALA A 164 9.81 -10.86 5.07
C ALA A 164 9.22 -12.27 4.99
N ASP A 165 9.41 -12.93 3.85
CA ASP A 165 8.94 -14.30 3.59
C ASP A 165 10.06 -15.30 3.88
N ILE A 166 9.86 -16.21 4.86
CA ILE A 166 10.85 -17.23 5.16
C ILE A 166 10.80 -18.44 4.22
N ASP A 167 9.65 -18.74 3.60
CA ASP A 167 9.46 -19.93 2.74
C ASP A 167 10.37 -19.87 1.51
N ARG A 168 10.80 -18.68 1.09
CA ARG A 168 11.69 -18.49 -0.07
C ARG A 168 13.18 -18.68 0.25
N GLY A 169 13.54 -18.91 1.51
CA GLY A 169 14.92 -18.93 1.97
C GLY A 169 15.59 -17.55 1.95
N GLY A 170 16.76 -17.45 2.59
CA GLY A 170 17.55 -16.20 2.59
C GLY A 170 16.90 -15.02 3.32
N VAL A 171 15.95 -15.27 4.24
CA VAL A 171 15.14 -14.22 4.90
C VAL A 171 16.00 -13.12 5.54
N PHE A 172 17.08 -13.50 6.23
CA PHE A 172 17.99 -12.54 6.87
C PHE A 172 18.75 -11.68 5.86
N ALA A 173 19.21 -12.28 4.75
CA ALA A 173 19.87 -11.54 3.67
C ALA A 173 18.89 -10.57 2.99
N SER A 174 17.64 -10.99 2.79
CA SER A 174 16.57 -10.15 2.23
C SER A 174 16.25 -8.96 3.12
N ILE A 175 16.10 -9.19 4.44
CA ILE A 175 15.89 -8.12 5.43
C ILE A 175 17.09 -7.17 5.45
N TYR A 176 18.29 -7.72 5.62
CA TYR A 176 19.52 -6.93 5.72
C TYR A 176 19.76 -6.08 4.46
N GLY A 177 19.66 -6.69 3.28
CA GLY A 177 19.81 -5.99 2.00
C GLY A 177 18.77 -4.90 1.81
N THR A 178 17.50 -5.17 2.16
CA THR A 178 16.43 -4.16 2.10
C THR A 178 16.78 -2.96 2.98
N LEU A 179 17.12 -3.19 4.26
CA LEU A 179 17.46 -2.11 5.19
C LEU A 179 18.70 -1.33 4.78
N LEU A 180 19.73 -2.02 4.25
CA LEU A 180 20.98 -1.40 3.83
C LEU A 180 20.80 -0.44 2.64
N LEU A 181 19.87 -0.76 1.73
CA LEU A 181 19.56 0.06 0.54
C LEU A 181 18.70 1.29 0.87
N LEU A 182 18.07 1.33 2.05
CA LEU A 182 17.33 2.52 2.52
C LEU A 182 18.29 3.60 3.02
N GLU A 183 17.93 4.85 2.76
CA GLU A 183 18.58 6.01 3.37
C GLU A 183 18.47 5.96 4.90
N PRO A 184 19.39 6.59 5.64
CA PRO A 184 19.36 6.59 7.11
C PRO A 184 18.02 7.03 7.70
N GLU A 185 17.40 8.08 7.16
CA GLU A 185 16.09 8.56 7.61
C GLU A 185 14.94 7.62 7.24
N GLU A 186 15.02 6.94 6.09
CA GLU A 186 14.05 5.92 5.68
C GLU A 186 14.13 4.72 6.63
N ARG A 187 15.35 4.24 6.86
CA ARG A 187 15.64 3.15 7.79
C ARG A 187 15.16 3.47 9.19
N ALA A 188 15.28 4.73 9.64
CA ALA A 188 14.78 5.18 10.93
C ALA A 188 13.24 5.12 11.05
N MET A 189 12.49 5.12 9.95
CA MET A 189 11.04 4.92 9.95
C MET A 189 10.65 3.46 10.17
N VAL A 190 11.53 2.50 9.85
CA VAL A 190 11.29 1.07 10.10
C VAL A 190 11.39 0.79 11.59
N LYS A 191 10.27 0.36 12.20
CA LYS A 191 10.14 0.12 13.64
C LYS A 191 10.08 -1.36 14.01
N GLY A 192 9.95 -2.24 13.03
CA GLY A 192 9.92 -3.66 13.28
C GLY A 192 9.96 -4.48 11.99
N VAL A 193 10.28 -5.76 12.16
CA VAL A 193 10.30 -6.75 11.09
C VAL A 193 9.36 -7.89 11.49
N ILE A 194 8.55 -8.35 10.55
CA ILE A 194 7.70 -9.53 10.69
C ILE A 194 8.26 -10.61 9.76
N ILE A 195 8.70 -11.73 10.34
CA ILE A 195 9.03 -12.94 9.58
C ILE A 195 7.73 -13.74 9.40
N ASN A 196 7.22 -13.75 8.18
CA ASN A 196 5.98 -14.44 7.84
C ASN A 196 6.25 -15.87 7.35
N LYS A 197 5.22 -16.71 7.41
CA LYS A 197 5.23 -18.14 7.00
C LYS A 197 6.19 -19.03 7.77
N PHE A 198 6.52 -18.65 9.01
CA PHE A 198 7.30 -19.48 9.91
C PHE A 198 6.47 -20.72 10.33
N ARG A 199 7.04 -21.92 10.21
CA ARG A 199 6.36 -23.20 10.52
C ARG A 199 6.95 -23.97 11.71
N GLY A 200 7.87 -23.36 12.47
CA GLY A 200 8.60 -24.00 13.57
C GLY A 200 10.09 -24.09 13.29
#